data_AF-A0A847GHQ3-F1
#
_entry.id   AF-A0A847GHQ3-F1
#
_cell.length_a   1.000
_cell.length_b   1.000
_cell.length_c   1.000
_cell.angle_alpha   90.00
_cell.angle_beta   90.00
_cell.angle_gamma   90.00
#
_symmetry.space_group_name_H-M   'P 1'
#
loop_
_entity.id
_entity.type
_entity.pdbx_description
1 polymer ?
#
loop_
_entity_poly.entity_id
_entity_poly.type
_entity_poly.pdbx_seq_one_letter_code
_entity_poly.pdbx_strand_id
1 'polypeptide(L)'
;GAALLIDVGSTTCDLIPLLDGQPAAAGRTDTQRLLAGELVYTGVERSPVCAVARRVRYRGQTCSVAQELFATMRDVYLVRGELPEQPDDLQTADGRPATRPAAVARLARMICADETEFGVPDAVELAASAAVAQAALVLAALGRVVRRGWNADAGLGFPVVVSGHGEFLARRVLTQAGHVGPLFSLADRLGPTVSRAATAYALAVLMREESGS
;
A
#
# COMPACT_ATOMS: atom_id res chain seq x y z
N GLY A 1 -16.42 19.62 -5.13
CA GLY A 1 -15.02 19.60 -5.64
C GLY A 1 -14.50 18.18 -5.82
N ALA A 2 -13.37 18.02 -6.53
CA ALA A 2 -12.70 16.74 -6.75
C ALA A 2 -11.81 16.32 -5.57
N ALA A 3 -11.83 15.05 -5.15
CA ALA A 3 -10.97 14.52 -4.09
C ALA A 3 -10.71 13.02 -4.25
N LEU A 4 -9.66 12.47 -3.63
CA LEU A 4 -9.37 11.03 -3.63
C LEU A 4 -9.43 10.46 -2.21
N LEU A 5 -10.01 9.28 -2.04
CA LEU A 5 -9.77 8.43 -0.88
C LEU A 5 -8.81 7.29 -1.26
N ILE A 6 -7.73 7.15 -0.51
CA ILE A 6 -6.80 6.01 -0.57
C ILE A 6 -6.89 5.23 0.74
N ASP A 7 -7.44 4.02 0.70
CA ASP A 7 -7.51 3.13 1.86
C ASP A 7 -6.57 1.94 1.66
N VAL A 8 -5.57 1.80 2.55
CA VAL A 8 -4.58 0.73 2.46
C VAL A 8 -4.74 -0.21 3.65
N GLY A 9 -5.27 -1.40 3.36
CA GLY A 9 -5.41 -2.47 4.34
C GLY A 9 -4.28 -3.49 4.27
N SER A 10 -4.52 -4.61 4.93
CA SER A 10 -3.62 -5.77 4.97
C SER A 10 -3.56 -6.52 3.63
N THR A 11 -4.58 -6.45 2.77
CA THR A 11 -4.62 -7.17 1.47
C THR A 11 -4.79 -6.29 0.26
N THR A 12 -5.53 -5.20 0.40
CA THR A 12 -5.95 -4.37 -0.73
C THR A 12 -5.59 -2.92 -0.47
N CYS A 13 -5.51 -2.19 -1.57
CA CYS A 13 -5.39 -0.75 -1.63
C CYS A 13 -6.51 -0.25 -2.53
N ASP A 14 -7.42 0.52 -1.95
CA ASP A 14 -8.61 1.05 -2.61
C ASP A 14 -8.35 2.51 -2.99
N LEU A 15 -8.58 2.85 -4.26
CA LEU A 15 -8.42 4.20 -4.83
C LEU A 15 -9.80 4.69 -5.28
N ILE A 16 -10.45 5.47 -4.43
CA ILE A 16 -11.85 5.85 -4.62
C ILE A 16 -11.92 7.34 -5.01
N PRO A 17 -12.17 7.66 -6.30
CA PRO A 17 -12.38 9.03 -6.72
C PRO A 17 -13.67 9.58 -6.12
N LEU A 18 -13.66 10.83 -5.71
CA LEU A 18 -14.78 11.57 -5.16
C LEU A 18 -15.03 12.82 -6.02
N LEU A 19 -16.29 13.07 -6.35
CA LEU A 19 -16.76 14.28 -7.01
C LEU A 19 -17.90 14.86 -6.19
N ASP A 20 -17.76 16.13 -5.80
CA ASP A 20 -18.77 16.86 -5.02
C ASP A 20 -19.20 16.11 -3.76
N GLY A 21 -18.20 15.56 -3.06
CA GLY A 21 -18.40 14.81 -1.84
C GLY A 21 -19.13 13.48 -2.02
N GLN A 22 -19.19 12.93 -3.24
CA GLN A 22 -19.80 11.62 -3.54
C GLN A 22 -18.80 10.68 -4.23
N PRO A 23 -18.86 9.35 -3.97
CA PRO A 23 -18.06 8.38 -4.70
C PRO A 23 -18.36 8.42 -6.20
N ALA A 24 -17.34 8.64 -7.01
CA ALA A 24 -17.38 8.70 -8.46
C ALA A 24 -16.68 7.50 -9.11
N ALA A 25 -16.72 6.34 -8.43
CA ALA A 25 -16.12 5.11 -8.91
C ALA A 25 -16.76 4.64 -10.23
N ALA A 26 -15.93 4.29 -11.21
CA ALA A 26 -16.34 3.67 -12.45
C ALA A 26 -16.77 2.21 -12.27
N GLY A 27 -16.16 1.49 -11.31
CA GLY A 27 -16.50 0.11 -11.01
C GLY A 27 -17.54 -0.04 -9.90
N ARG A 28 -18.58 -0.86 -10.15
CA ARG A 28 -19.61 -1.21 -9.16
C ARG A 28 -19.41 -2.59 -8.51
N THR A 29 -18.54 -3.41 -9.09
CA THR A 29 -18.12 -4.71 -8.56
C THR A 29 -16.60 -4.74 -8.41
N ASP A 30 -16.05 -5.63 -7.59
CA ASP A 30 -14.59 -5.72 -7.40
C ASP A 30 -13.85 -5.99 -8.71
N THR A 31 -14.40 -6.83 -9.60
CA THR A 31 -13.81 -7.05 -10.93
C THR A 31 -13.79 -5.77 -11.75
N GLN A 32 -14.87 -4.99 -11.74
CA GLN A 32 -14.90 -3.71 -12.44
C GLN A 32 -13.92 -2.70 -11.82
N ARG A 33 -13.80 -2.68 -10.50
CA ARG A 33 -12.84 -1.83 -9.77
C ARG A 33 -11.39 -2.22 -10.06
N LEU A 34 -11.10 -3.51 -10.19
CA LEU A 34 -9.79 -4.02 -10.66
C LEU A 34 -9.50 -3.55 -12.08
N LEU A 35 -10.46 -3.63 -13.00
CA LEU A 35 -10.33 -3.12 -14.38
C LEU A 35 -10.17 -1.59 -14.42
N ALA A 36 -10.85 -0.89 -13.52
CA ALA A 36 -10.78 0.56 -13.38
C ALA A 36 -9.46 1.02 -12.72
N GLY A 37 -8.78 0.15 -11.99
CA GLY A 37 -7.64 0.50 -11.15
C GLY A 37 -8.03 1.14 -9.82
N GLU A 38 -9.30 1.06 -9.44
CA GLU A 38 -9.87 1.58 -8.18
C GLU A 38 -9.71 0.58 -7.02
N LEU A 39 -9.38 -0.65 -7.35
CA LEU A 39 -8.95 -1.68 -6.41
C LEU A 39 -7.62 -2.22 -6.91
N VAL A 40 -6.58 -2.11 -6.09
CA VAL A 40 -5.29 -2.76 -6.30
C VAL A 40 -5.19 -3.90 -5.29
N TYR A 41 -5.00 -5.12 -5.77
CA TYR A 41 -4.91 -6.31 -4.90
C TYR A 41 -3.53 -6.42 -4.25
N THR A 42 -3.14 -5.35 -3.54
CA THR A 42 -1.93 -5.28 -2.75
C THR A 42 -2.18 -4.51 -1.45
N GLY A 43 -1.73 -5.08 -0.34
CA GLY A 43 -1.81 -4.48 0.99
C GLY A 43 -0.51 -4.72 1.75
N VAL A 44 -0.40 -4.16 2.94
CA VAL A 44 0.87 -4.11 3.66
C VAL A 44 1.21 -5.40 4.42
N GLU A 45 0.34 -6.40 4.43
CA GLU A 45 0.61 -7.65 5.18
C GLU A 45 0.53 -8.91 4.33
N ARG A 46 -0.63 -9.18 3.73
CA ARG A 46 -0.95 -10.51 3.17
C ARG A 46 -0.50 -10.71 1.72
N SER A 47 -0.04 -9.65 1.05
CA SER A 47 0.37 -9.74 -0.36
C SER A 47 1.68 -10.52 -0.50
N PRO A 48 1.72 -11.62 -1.29
CA PRO A 48 2.96 -12.36 -1.52
C PRO A 48 4.03 -11.50 -2.19
N VAL A 49 5.28 -11.60 -1.75
CA VAL A 49 6.40 -10.83 -2.36
C VAL A 49 6.54 -11.17 -3.85
N CYS A 50 6.41 -12.45 -4.22
CA CYS A 50 6.47 -12.91 -5.61
C CYS A 50 5.34 -12.38 -6.51
N ALA A 51 4.19 -12.02 -5.93
CA ALA A 51 3.09 -11.39 -6.67
C ALA A 51 3.33 -9.89 -6.88
N VAL A 52 4.05 -9.24 -5.96
CA VAL A 52 4.33 -7.80 -5.98
C VAL A 52 5.58 -7.49 -6.82
N ALA A 53 6.64 -8.29 -6.72
CA ALA A 53 7.91 -8.05 -7.35
C ALA A 53 8.41 -9.33 -8.05
N ARG A 54 8.68 -9.25 -9.35
CA ARG A 54 9.31 -10.35 -10.11
C ARG A 54 10.84 -10.41 -9.92
N ARG A 55 11.43 -9.28 -9.53
CA ARG A 55 12.86 -9.10 -9.30
C ARG A 55 13.07 -8.18 -8.11
N VAL A 56 14.12 -8.42 -7.37
CA VAL A 56 14.54 -7.65 -6.20
C VAL A 56 16.03 -7.34 -6.26
N ARG A 57 16.51 -6.49 -5.36
CA ARG A 57 17.92 -6.14 -5.25
C ARG A 57 18.62 -7.03 -4.22
N TYR A 58 19.80 -7.51 -4.57
CA TYR A 58 20.69 -8.31 -3.72
C TYR A 58 22.14 -8.00 -4.07
N ARG A 59 22.87 -7.41 -3.12
CA ARG A 59 24.30 -7.04 -3.23
C ARG A 59 24.60 -6.22 -4.49
N GLY A 60 23.76 -5.22 -4.76
CA GLY A 60 23.92 -4.35 -5.93
C GLY A 60 23.55 -5.00 -7.27
N GLN A 61 23.07 -6.24 -7.27
CA GLN A 61 22.58 -6.93 -8.45
C GLN A 61 21.05 -7.07 -8.43
N THR A 62 20.48 -7.34 -9.60
CA THR A 62 19.05 -7.63 -9.74
C THR A 62 18.87 -9.14 -9.76
N CYS A 63 18.15 -9.68 -8.78
CA CYS A 63 17.90 -11.10 -8.63
C CYS A 63 16.42 -11.42 -8.90
N SER A 64 16.13 -12.52 -9.58
CA SER A 64 14.77 -13.02 -9.76
C SER A 64 14.27 -13.63 -8.45
N VAL A 65 12.98 -13.47 -8.15
CA VAL A 65 12.41 -14.11 -6.96
C VAL A 65 11.82 -15.49 -7.30
N ALA A 66 11.88 -16.41 -6.34
CA ALA A 66 11.13 -17.66 -6.36
C ALA A 66 9.62 -17.38 -6.43
N GLN A 67 8.87 -18.19 -7.17
CA GLN A 67 7.41 -18.06 -7.34
C GLN A 67 6.64 -18.88 -6.29
N GLU A 68 7.14 -18.91 -5.07
CA GLU A 68 6.56 -19.61 -3.93
C GLU A 68 6.14 -18.62 -2.86
N LEU A 69 5.17 -18.98 -2.03
CA LEU A 69 4.76 -18.19 -0.88
C LEU A 69 5.76 -18.40 0.28
N PHE A 70 6.96 -17.84 0.15
CA PHE A 70 7.93 -17.84 1.25
C PHE A 70 7.85 -16.60 2.13
N ALA A 71 7.50 -15.45 1.56
CA ALA A 71 7.38 -14.19 2.27
C ALA A 71 6.22 -13.35 1.72
N THR A 72 5.69 -12.47 2.56
CA THR A 72 4.67 -11.48 2.19
C THR A 72 5.17 -10.05 2.41
N MET A 73 4.36 -9.06 2.02
CA MET A 73 4.69 -7.65 2.29
C MET A 73 4.78 -7.33 3.78
N ARG A 74 4.18 -8.16 4.66
CA ARG A 74 4.41 -8.07 6.11
C ARG A 74 5.90 -8.19 6.43
N ASP A 75 6.59 -9.16 5.84
CA ASP A 75 8.01 -9.39 6.08
C ASP A 75 8.87 -8.23 5.59
N VAL A 76 8.51 -7.68 4.43
CA VAL A 76 9.14 -6.47 3.88
C VAL A 76 9.03 -5.32 4.88
N TYR A 77 7.84 -5.09 5.44
CA TYR A 77 7.62 -3.96 6.33
C TYR A 77 8.07 -4.19 7.77
N LEU A 78 8.16 -5.43 8.25
CA LEU A 78 8.86 -5.78 9.49
C LEU A 78 10.36 -5.49 9.38
N VAL A 79 11.00 -5.87 8.26
CA VAL A 79 12.44 -5.59 8.04
C VAL A 79 12.72 -4.09 7.95
N ARG A 80 11.81 -3.33 7.34
CA ARG A 80 11.88 -1.87 7.22
C ARG A 80 11.49 -1.12 8.51
N GLY A 81 10.93 -1.81 9.51
CA GLY A 81 10.42 -1.18 10.74
C GLY A 81 9.17 -0.32 10.54
N GLU A 82 8.42 -0.57 9.45
CA GLU A 82 7.21 0.17 9.09
C GLU A 82 5.93 -0.54 9.58
N LEU A 83 6.06 -1.80 10.02
CA LEU A 83 5.05 -2.52 10.79
C LEU A 83 5.64 -3.03 12.11
N PRO A 84 4.85 -3.06 13.20
CA PRO A 84 5.31 -3.55 14.50
C PRO A 84 5.48 -5.08 14.48
N GLU A 85 6.48 -5.56 15.22
CA GLU A 85 6.64 -6.99 15.47
C GLU A 85 5.49 -7.54 16.32
N GLN A 86 5.05 -8.76 16.02
CA GLN A 86 4.00 -9.47 16.75
C GLN A 86 4.49 -10.91 17.03
N PRO A 87 5.23 -11.14 18.13
CA PRO A 87 5.82 -12.44 18.43
C PRO A 87 4.82 -13.59 18.58
N ASP A 88 3.59 -13.29 18.98
CA ASP A 88 2.52 -14.28 19.19
C ASP A 88 1.73 -14.57 17.89
N ASP A 89 1.95 -13.80 16.83
CA ASP A 89 1.27 -14.00 15.55
C ASP A 89 2.07 -14.98 14.67
N LEU A 90 1.51 -16.18 14.53
CA LEU A 90 2.06 -17.27 13.72
C LEU A 90 1.40 -17.39 12.34
N GLN A 91 0.54 -16.44 11.94
CA GLN A 91 -0.12 -16.42 10.62
C GLN A 91 0.83 -15.88 9.53
N THR A 92 2.05 -16.38 9.51
CA THR A 92 3.07 -16.07 8.49
C THR A 92 3.21 -17.22 7.50
N ALA A 93 3.88 -16.98 6.38
CA ALA A 93 4.03 -17.95 5.29
C ALA A 93 4.69 -19.28 5.72
N ASP A 94 5.55 -19.26 6.75
CA ASP A 94 6.23 -20.44 7.29
C ASP A 94 5.74 -20.85 8.69
N GLY A 95 4.65 -20.24 9.18
CA GLY A 95 4.09 -20.51 10.51
C GLY A 95 4.95 -20.03 11.68
N ARG A 96 6.03 -19.26 11.43
CA ARG A 96 6.88 -18.68 12.49
C ARG A 96 6.39 -17.29 12.91
N PRO A 97 6.83 -16.77 14.07
CA PRO A 97 6.44 -15.44 14.52
C PRO A 97 6.58 -14.32 13.48
N ALA A 98 5.69 -13.33 13.55
CA ALA A 98 5.77 -12.09 12.79
C ALA A 98 6.79 -11.10 13.40
N THR A 99 8.04 -11.55 13.49
CA THR A 99 9.17 -10.79 14.02
C THR A 99 10.17 -10.45 12.93
N ARG A 100 11.01 -9.44 13.16
CA ARG A 100 12.02 -9.02 12.19
C ARG A 100 13.05 -10.13 11.88
N PRO A 101 13.57 -10.90 12.86
CA PRO A 101 14.47 -12.01 12.56
C PRO A 101 13.81 -13.12 11.72
N ALA A 102 12.56 -13.48 12.01
CA ALA A 102 11.83 -14.47 11.23
C ALA A 102 11.51 -13.97 9.81
N ALA A 103 11.19 -12.68 9.66
CA ALA A 103 11.00 -12.05 8.36
C ALA A 103 12.27 -12.07 7.50
N VAL A 104 13.45 -11.84 8.09
CA VAL A 104 14.74 -11.97 7.38
C VAL A 104 14.91 -13.38 6.81
N ALA A 105 14.64 -14.42 7.61
CA ALA A 105 14.73 -15.81 7.17
C ALA A 105 13.73 -16.13 6.03
N ARG A 106 12.49 -15.65 6.13
CA ARG A 106 11.49 -15.79 5.06
C ARG A 106 11.91 -15.08 3.76
N LEU A 107 12.48 -13.87 3.86
CA LEU A 107 12.95 -13.12 2.69
C LEU A 107 14.18 -13.76 2.03
N ALA A 108 15.06 -14.43 2.77
CA ALA A 108 16.19 -15.18 2.20
C ALA A 108 15.71 -16.22 1.17
N ARG A 109 14.66 -16.96 1.53
CA ARG A 109 14.06 -18.00 0.68
C ARG A 109 13.47 -17.43 -0.62
N MET A 110 13.09 -16.15 -0.65
CA MET A 110 12.58 -15.52 -1.87
C MET A 110 13.61 -15.48 -2.99
N ILE A 111 14.91 -15.56 -2.69
CA ILE A 111 15.98 -15.67 -3.69
C ILE A 111 16.72 -17.00 -3.61
N CYS A 112 16.08 -18.02 -3.03
CA CYS A 112 16.64 -19.36 -2.80
C CYS A 112 17.91 -19.39 -1.94
N ALA A 113 18.16 -18.35 -1.14
CA ALA A 113 19.26 -18.31 -0.19
C ALA A 113 18.85 -18.89 1.17
N ASP A 114 19.84 -19.26 1.97
CA ASP A 114 19.68 -19.64 3.37
C ASP A 114 20.32 -18.63 4.34
N GLU A 115 20.20 -18.90 5.64
CA GLU A 115 20.72 -18.08 6.73
C GLU A 115 22.26 -17.95 6.78
N THR A 116 22.98 -18.80 6.06
CA THR A 116 24.45 -18.71 5.94
C THR A 116 24.89 -17.74 4.83
N GLU A 117 24.04 -17.54 3.82
CA GLU A 117 24.33 -16.70 2.66
C GLU A 117 23.65 -15.33 2.70
N PHE A 118 22.57 -15.20 3.48
CA PHE A 118 21.69 -14.04 3.51
C PHE A 118 21.57 -13.41 4.91
N GLY A 119 22.05 -12.17 5.02
CA GLY A 119 22.04 -11.42 6.29
C GLY A 119 21.01 -10.29 6.36
N VAL A 120 20.98 -9.60 7.49
CA VAL A 120 20.14 -8.40 7.71
C VAL A 120 20.38 -7.30 6.65
N PRO A 121 21.62 -6.98 6.23
CA PRO A 121 21.83 -5.97 5.18
C PRO A 121 21.20 -6.38 3.85
N ASP A 122 21.31 -7.65 3.47
CA ASP A 122 20.71 -8.22 2.26
C ASP A 122 19.17 -8.13 2.34
N ALA A 123 18.60 -8.43 3.51
CA ALA A 123 17.17 -8.30 3.77
C ALA A 123 16.66 -6.86 3.62
N VAL A 124 17.42 -5.88 4.12
CA VAL A 124 17.07 -4.46 4.02
C VAL A 124 17.07 -3.99 2.56
N GLU A 125 18.07 -4.38 1.77
CA GLU A 125 18.14 -4.05 0.34
C GLU A 125 16.97 -4.69 -0.44
N LEU A 126 16.73 -5.98 -0.19
CA LEU A 126 15.63 -6.72 -0.80
C LEU A 126 14.28 -6.07 -0.45
N ALA A 127 14.02 -5.84 0.85
CA ALA A 127 12.80 -5.22 1.34
C ALA A 127 12.60 -3.81 0.77
N ALA A 128 13.65 -3.01 0.65
CA ALA A 128 13.57 -1.70 0.01
C ALA A 128 13.13 -1.80 -1.45
N SER A 129 13.72 -2.72 -2.22
CA SER A 129 13.34 -2.91 -3.63
C SER A 129 11.91 -3.45 -3.79
N ALA A 130 11.46 -4.34 -2.90
CA ALA A 130 10.09 -4.86 -2.89
C ALA A 130 9.06 -3.77 -2.53
N ALA A 131 9.38 -2.90 -1.55
CA ALA A 131 8.53 -1.76 -1.19
C ALA A 131 8.41 -0.75 -2.34
N VAL A 132 9.50 -0.50 -3.09
CA VAL A 132 9.49 0.32 -4.31
C VAL A 132 8.60 -0.32 -5.38
N ALA A 133 8.70 -1.63 -5.60
CA ALA A 133 7.84 -2.35 -6.54
C ALA A 133 6.35 -2.24 -6.15
N GLN A 134 6.01 -2.40 -4.86
CA GLN A 134 4.63 -2.23 -4.40
C GLN A 134 4.10 -0.81 -4.64
N ALA A 135 4.89 0.20 -4.30
CA ALA A 135 4.51 1.60 -4.52
C ALA A 135 4.30 1.90 -6.00
N ALA A 136 5.13 1.33 -6.89
CA ALA A 136 4.97 1.48 -8.34
C ALA A 136 3.66 0.87 -8.86
N LEU A 137 3.20 -0.28 -8.32
CA LEU A 137 1.91 -0.87 -8.67
C LEU A 137 0.74 0.07 -8.33
N VAL A 138 0.75 0.62 -7.12
CA VAL A 138 -0.30 1.55 -6.66
C VAL A 138 -0.22 2.88 -7.41
N LEU A 139 0.98 3.40 -7.67
CA LEU A 139 1.19 4.62 -8.45
C LEU A 139 0.66 4.49 -9.88
N ALA A 140 0.89 3.35 -10.54
CA ALA A 140 0.36 3.08 -11.86
C ALA A 140 -1.18 3.05 -11.86
N ALA A 141 -1.79 2.47 -10.82
CA ALA A 141 -3.24 2.46 -10.65
C ALA A 141 -3.80 3.87 -10.37
N LEU A 142 -3.15 4.63 -9.49
CA LEU A 142 -3.47 6.03 -9.20
C LEU A 142 -3.49 6.86 -10.48
N GLY A 143 -2.46 6.74 -11.32
CA GLY A 143 -2.42 7.45 -12.61
C GLY A 143 -3.59 7.08 -13.53
N ARG A 144 -4.10 5.84 -13.49
CA ARG A 144 -5.29 5.44 -14.25
C ARG A 144 -6.57 6.05 -13.68
N VAL A 145 -6.72 6.08 -12.36
CA VAL A 145 -7.89 6.66 -11.68
C VAL A 145 -7.95 8.17 -11.94
N VAL A 146 -6.82 8.88 -11.75
CA VAL A 146 -6.73 10.34 -11.99
C VAL A 146 -7.14 10.70 -13.42
N ARG A 147 -6.59 10.01 -14.43
CA ARG A 147 -6.90 10.27 -15.85
C ARG A 147 -8.35 9.99 -16.25
N ARG A 148 -9.06 9.14 -15.49
CA ARG A 148 -10.46 8.76 -15.77
C ARG A 148 -11.44 9.63 -15.00
N GLY A 149 -11.12 9.95 -13.75
CA GLY A 149 -12.00 10.67 -12.84
C GLY A 149 -11.97 12.19 -13.02
N TRP A 150 -10.85 12.74 -13.49
CA TRP A 150 -10.66 14.19 -13.63
C TRP A 150 -10.14 14.57 -15.01
N ASN A 151 -10.54 15.76 -15.49
CA ASN A 151 -9.98 16.34 -16.72
C ASN A 151 -8.45 16.32 -16.65
N ALA A 152 -7.79 16.03 -17.78
CA ALA A 152 -6.33 15.89 -17.85
C ALA A 152 -5.56 17.12 -17.33
N ASP A 153 -6.21 18.28 -17.25
CA ASP A 153 -5.68 19.54 -16.73
C ASP A 153 -5.75 19.67 -15.20
N ALA A 154 -6.49 18.77 -14.52
CA ALA A 154 -6.49 18.70 -13.07
C ALA A 154 -5.15 18.13 -12.59
N GLY A 155 -4.22 19.03 -12.26
CA GLY A 155 -2.96 18.67 -11.63
C GLY A 155 -3.15 17.90 -10.31
N LEU A 156 -2.04 17.49 -9.69
CA LEU A 156 -2.05 16.72 -8.43
C LEU A 156 -2.29 17.59 -7.17
N GLY A 157 -3.14 18.62 -7.28
CA GLY A 157 -3.47 19.55 -6.21
C GLY A 157 -4.81 19.28 -5.51
N PHE A 158 -5.52 18.21 -5.87
CA PHE A 158 -6.81 17.86 -5.26
C PHE A 158 -6.66 17.36 -3.81
N PRO A 159 -7.65 17.56 -2.93
CA PRO A 159 -7.65 16.92 -1.62
C PRO A 159 -7.52 15.38 -1.66
N VAL A 160 -6.68 14.82 -0.80
CA VAL A 160 -6.54 13.38 -0.61
C VAL A 160 -6.84 13.01 0.84
N VAL A 161 -7.70 12.01 1.01
CA VAL A 161 -7.95 11.36 2.29
C VAL A 161 -7.22 10.02 2.29
N VAL A 162 -6.45 9.74 3.33
CA VAL A 162 -5.78 8.46 3.54
C VAL A 162 -6.33 7.72 4.74
N SER A 163 -6.44 6.40 4.62
CA SER A 163 -7.00 5.51 5.62
C SER A 163 -6.27 4.16 5.64
N GLY A 164 -6.52 3.39 6.68
CA GLY A 164 -6.01 2.04 6.87
C GLY A 164 -4.63 2.03 7.52
N HIS A 165 -4.27 0.89 8.12
CA HIS A 165 -2.99 0.72 8.81
C HIS A 165 -1.78 0.72 7.85
N GLY A 166 -2.03 0.69 6.54
CA GLY A 166 -1.02 0.85 5.50
C GLY A 166 -0.85 2.29 5.01
N GLU A 167 -1.31 3.30 5.75
CA GLU A 167 -1.25 4.72 5.35
C GLU A 167 0.14 5.17 4.87
N PHE A 168 1.22 4.63 5.46
CA PHE A 168 2.58 4.94 5.04
C PHE A 168 2.86 4.60 3.56
N LEU A 169 2.21 3.57 3.01
CA LEU A 169 2.29 3.23 1.58
C LEU A 169 1.57 4.28 0.74
N ALA A 170 0.38 4.72 1.15
CA ALA A 170 -0.35 5.79 0.46
C ALA A 170 0.47 7.08 0.40
N ARG A 171 1.06 7.49 1.54
CA ARG A 171 1.95 8.66 1.62
C ARG A 171 3.16 8.53 0.67
N ARG A 172 3.80 7.36 0.65
CA ARG A 172 4.91 7.08 -0.28
C ARG A 172 4.50 7.24 -1.73
N VAL A 173 3.34 6.72 -2.12
CA VAL A 173 2.80 6.82 -3.48
C VAL A 173 2.50 8.27 -3.84
N LEU A 174 1.88 9.04 -2.94
CA LEU A 174 1.58 10.46 -3.15
C LEU A 174 2.85 11.31 -3.32
N THR A 175 3.87 11.06 -2.49
CA THR A 175 5.19 11.70 -2.64
C THR A 175 5.81 11.38 -4.00
N GLN A 176 5.77 10.11 -4.42
CA GLN A 176 6.28 9.69 -5.74
C GLN A 176 5.48 10.28 -6.91
N ALA A 177 4.18 10.47 -6.74
CA ALA A 177 3.34 11.14 -7.73
C ALA A 177 3.70 12.63 -7.87
N GLY A 178 4.29 13.26 -6.85
CA GLY A 178 4.46 14.71 -6.79
C GLY A 178 3.17 15.42 -6.37
N HIS A 179 2.39 14.79 -5.50
CA HIS A 179 1.18 15.37 -4.93
C HIS A 179 1.49 16.60 -4.07
N VAL A 180 0.77 17.70 -4.29
CA VAL A 180 0.95 18.98 -3.58
C VAL A 180 -0.32 19.49 -2.92
N GLY A 181 -1.42 18.74 -3.03
CA GLY A 181 -2.72 19.09 -2.46
C GLY A 181 -2.82 18.82 -0.95
N PRO A 182 -3.95 19.20 -0.34
CA PRO A 182 -4.26 18.88 1.05
C PRO A 182 -4.30 17.37 1.28
N LEU A 183 -3.66 16.91 2.35
CA LEU A 183 -3.65 15.50 2.76
C LEU A 183 -4.29 15.35 4.15
N PHE A 184 -5.31 14.49 4.24
CA PHE A 184 -6.07 14.24 5.46
C PHE A 184 -5.93 12.77 5.87
N SER A 185 -5.37 12.51 7.05
CA SER A 185 -5.40 11.17 7.64
C SER A 185 -6.68 10.97 8.45
N LEU A 186 -7.37 9.85 8.19
CA LEU A 186 -8.49 9.44 9.03
C LEU A 186 -8.02 8.95 10.40
N ALA A 187 -6.83 8.35 10.48
CA ALA A 187 -6.27 7.89 11.75
C ALA A 187 -6.03 9.08 12.71
N ASP A 188 -5.52 10.20 12.18
CA ASP A 188 -5.28 11.43 12.96
C ASP A 188 -6.59 12.07 13.46
N ARG A 189 -7.67 12.01 12.66
CA ARG A 189 -8.95 12.68 12.97
C ARG A 189 -9.91 11.83 13.81
N LEU A 190 -9.83 10.50 13.75
CA LEU A 190 -10.77 9.59 14.40
C LEU A 190 -10.13 8.63 15.42
N GLY A 191 -8.80 8.62 15.51
CA GLY A 191 -8.06 7.57 16.21
C GLY A 191 -8.02 6.24 15.41
N PRO A 192 -7.16 5.31 15.84
CA PRO A 192 -6.88 4.07 15.09
C PRO A 192 -8.07 3.10 14.98
N THR A 193 -9.10 3.26 15.81
CA THR A 193 -10.18 2.26 15.98
C THR A 193 -11.32 2.38 14.97
N VAL A 194 -11.46 3.52 14.26
CA VAL A 194 -12.66 3.82 13.41
C VAL A 194 -12.42 3.57 11.91
N SER A 195 -11.27 3.00 11.52
CA SER A 195 -10.91 2.76 10.11
C SER A 195 -11.92 1.91 9.31
N ARG A 196 -12.82 1.15 9.96
CA ARG A 196 -13.82 0.32 9.26
C ARG A 196 -14.97 1.12 8.62
N ALA A 197 -15.17 2.38 9.00
CA ALA A 197 -16.18 3.28 8.42
C ALA A 197 -15.56 4.40 7.55
N ALA A 198 -14.34 4.18 7.06
CA ALA A 198 -13.48 5.18 6.39
C ALA A 198 -14.18 5.93 5.26
N THR A 199 -14.92 5.24 4.39
CA THR A 199 -15.59 5.86 3.25
C THR A 199 -16.68 6.84 3.67
N ALA A 200 -17.55 6.44 4.61
CA ALA A 200 -18.64 7.31 5.09
C ALA A 200 -18.11 8.56 5.82
N TYR A 201 -17.00 8.43 6.55
CA TYR A 201 -16.39 9.55 7.24
C TYR A 201 -15.57 10.46 6.32
N ALA A 202 -14.84 9.91 5.34
CA ALA A 202 -14.15 10.70 4.33
C ALA A 202 -15.12 11.64 3.60
N LEU A 203 -16.33 11.15 3.28
CA LEU A 203 -17.41 11.95 2.71
C LEU A 203 -17.85 13.07 3.67
N ALA A 204 -18.03 12.77 4.96
CA ALA A 204 -18.42 13.76 5.97
C ALA A 204 -17.36 14.85 6.23
N VAL A 205 -16.06 14.52 6.11
CA VAL A 205 -14.96 15.48 6.24
C VAL A 205 -14.96 16.47 5.08
N LEU A 206 -15.09 15.97 3.85
CA LEU A 206 -15.09 16.81 2.65
C LEU A 206 -16.31 17.74 2.60
N MET A 207 -17.49 17.26 3.01
CA MET A 207 -18.71 18.07 3.06
C MET A 207 -18.66 19.23 4.08
N ARG A 208 -17.93 19.05 5.20
CA ARG A 208 -17.78 20.11 6.21
C ARG A 208 -16.87 21.25 5.75
N GLU A 209 -15.88 20.97 4.92
CA GLU A 209 -14.97 22.00 4.40
C GLU A 209 -15.60 22.78 3.23
N GLU A 210 -16.51 22.18 2.44
CA GLU A 210 -17.33 22.91 1.46
C GLU A 210 -18.38 23.83 2.10
N SER A 211 -18.82 23.52 3.33
CA SER A 211 -19.82 24.32 4.07
C SER A 211 -19.21 25.44 4.93
N GLY A 212 -17.87 25.54 4.99
CA GLY A 212 -17.12 26.50 5.79
C GLY A 212 -16.42 27.60 4.99
N SER A 213 -16.69 27.70 3.68
CA SER A 213 -16.23 28.77 2.79
C SER A 213 -17.33 29.77 2.47
#